data_AF-T0Q6U0-F1
#
_entry.id   AF-T0Q6U0-F1
#
_cell.length_a   1.000
_cell.length_b   1.000
_cell.length_c   1.000
_cell.angle_alpha   90.00
_cell.angle_beta   90.00
_cell.angle_gamma   90.00
#
_symmetry.space_group_name_H-M   'P 1'
#
loop_
_entity.id
_entity.type
_entity.pdbx_description
1 polymer ?
#
loop_
_entity_poly.entity_id
_entity_poly.type
_entity_poly.pdbx_seq_one_letter_code
_entity_poly.pdbx_strand_id
1 'polypeptide(L)'
;MVSKPTDVYKVFVSKDYMKFNAAHFIAYKGFRERLHGHNYRLSVTIYGHSVGHDGYVLDFGQIKSSARKICKELNEHFIVPINR
;
A
#
# COMPACT_ATOMS: atom_id res chain seq x y z
N MET A 1 -36.45 12.50 12.89
CA MET A 1 -35.44 11.43 12.89
C MET A 1 -34.11 12.07 12.57
N VAL A 2 -33.24 12.25 13.56
CA VAL A 2 -31.93 12.89 13.36
C VAL A 2 -30.99 11.85 12.78
N SER A 3 -30.45 12.11 11.60
CA SER A 3 -29.39 11.30 10.98
C SER A 3 -28.21 11.19 11.95
N LYS A 4 -27.88 9.98 12.42
CA LYS A 4 -26.63 9.75 13.16
C LYS A 4 -25.45 10.26 12.31
N PRO A 5 -24.42 10.87 12.91
CA PRO A 5 -23.17 11.09 12.21
C PRO A 5 -22.77 9.76 11.56
N THR A 6 -22.49 9.75 10.26
CA THR A 6 -21.91 8.59 9.59
C THR A 6 -20.51 8.42 10.17
N ASP A 7 -20.39 7.59 11.20
CA ASP A 7 -19.11 7.24 11.79
C ASP A 7 -18.19 6.71 10.68
N VAL A 8 -17.03 7.35 10.52
CA VAL A 8 -16.00 6.90 9.58
C VAL A 8 -15.03 6.04 10.38
N TYR A 9 -15.07 4.74 10.11
CA TYR A 9 -14.12 3.78 10.67
C TYR A 9 -12.84 3.79 9.85
N LYS A 10 -11.71 3.58 10.54
CA LYS A 10 -10.37 3.52 9.93
C LYS A 10 -9.63 2.28 10.38
N VAL A 11 -9.08 1.55 9.41
CA VAL A 11 -8.14 0.46 9.63
C VAL A 11 -6.79 0.86 9.05
N PHE A 12 -5.71 0.74 9.83
CA PHE A 12 -4.35 0.98 9.39
C PHE A 12 -3.49 -0.26 9.65
N VAL A 13 -2.78 -0.73 8.63
CA VAL A 13 -1.92 -1.91 8.70
C VAL A 13 -0.53 -1.56 8.18
N SER A 14 0.47 -1.78 9.01
CA SER A 14 1.89 -1.70 8.67
C SER A 14 2.63 -2.79 9.44
N LYS A 15 3.46 -3.58 8.74
CA LYS A 15 4.25 -4.67 9.33
C LYS A 15 5.64 -4.68 8.71
N ASP A 16 6.63 -5.18 9.43
CA ASP A 16 8.04 -5.14 8.98
C ASP A 16 8.32 -5.99 7.74
N TYR A 17 7.47 -6.97 7.44
CA TYR A 17 7.54 -7.77 6.22
C TYR A 17 6.78 -7.16 5.04
N MET A 18 6.02 -6.06 5.23
CA MET A 18 5.38 -5.32 4.13
C MET A 18 6.41 -4.36 3.54
N LYS A 19 7.41 -4.93 2.86
CA LYS A 19 8.51 -4.21 2.23
C LYS A 19 8.99 -4.94 0.99
N PHE A 20 9.58 -4.20 0.07
CA PHE A 20 10.27 -4.74 -1.10
C PHE A 20 11.53 -3.92 -1.36
N ASN A 21 12.59 -4.59 -1.80
CA ASN A 21 13.85 -3.95 -2.15
C ASN A 21 13.96 -3.93 -3.66
N ALA A 22 14.18 -2.76 -4.26
CA ALA A 22 14.22 -2.63 -5.71
C ALA A 22 15.20 -1.55 -6.16
N ALA A 23 15.74 -1.73 -7.36
CA ALA A 23 16.51 -0.71 -8.06
C ALA A 23 15.59 0.17 -8.92
N HIS A 24 15.94 1.44 -9.08
CA HIS A 24 15.17 2.40 -9.89
C HIS A 24 16.02 3.61 -10.30
N PHE A 25 15.47 4.42 -11.20
CA PHE A 25 15.88 5.82 -11.39
C PHE A 25 14.67 6.64 -11.85
N ILE A 26 14.63 7.91 -11.44
CA ILE A 26 13.66 8.90 -11.85
C ILE A 26 14.17 9.65 -13.09
N ALA A 27 13.29 9.82 -14.07
CA ALA A 27 13.52 10.62 -15.26
C ALA A 27 12.26 11.44 -15.61
N TYR A 28 12.46 12.71 -15.95
CA TYR A 28 11.43 13.60 -16.48
C TYR A 28 12.08 14.64 -17.40
N LYS A 29 11.28 15.52 -18.03
CA LYS A 29 11.81 16.49 -18.99
C LYS A 29 12.88 17.39 -18.33
N GLY A 30 14.12 17.31 -18.82
CA GLY A 30 15.24 18.09 -18.32
C GLY A 30 15.96 17.50 -17.11
N PHE A 31 15.60 16.30 -16.64
CA PHE A 31 16.24 15.67 -15.48
C PHE A 31 16.31 14.14 -15.60
N ARG A 32 17.42 13.58 -15.12
CA ARG A 32 17.58 12.14 -14.92
C ARG A 32 18.59 11.91 -13.80
N GLU A 33 18.20 11.15 -12.78
CA GLU A 33 19.11 10.75 -11.72
C GLU A 33 19.98 9.52 -12.09
N ARG A 34 20.93 9.16 -11.23
CA ARG A 34 21.73 7.94 -11.39
C ARG A 34 20.96 6.74 -10.85
N LEU A 35 21.18 5.57 -11.47
CA LEU A 35 20.67 4.29 -10.99
C LEU A 35 21.10 4.03 -9.56
N HIS A 36 20.15 3.65 -8.72
CA HIS A 36 20.36 3.23 -7.34
C HIS A 36 19.19 2.34 -6.89
N GLY A 37 19.05 2.07 -5.59
CA GLY A 37 17.94 1.28 -5.05
C GLY A 37 17.54 1.69 -3.64
N HIS A 38 16.39 1.17 -3.19
CA HIS A 38 15.82 1.44 -1.87
C HIS A 38 15.18 0.21 -1.27
N ASN A 39 15.00 0.26 0.06
CA ASN A 39 14.13 -0.63 0.80
C ASN A 39 12.77 0.04 0.99
N TYR A 40 11.83 -0.19 0.06
CA TYR A 40 10.50 0.40 0.10
C TYR A 40 9.63 -0.29 1.16
N ARG A 41 8.83 0.49 1.89
CA ARG A 41 7.83 -0.02 2.86
C ARG A 41 6.41 0.27 2.35
N LEU A 42 5.54 -0.70 2.53
CA LEU A 42 4.11 -0.61 2.21
C LEU A 42 3.31 -0.54 3.51
N SER A 43 2.38 0.40 3.59
CA SER A 43 1.32 0.43 4.59
C SER A 43 -0.03 0.59 3.89
N VAL A 44 -1.10 0.12 4.53
CA VAL A 44 -2.45 0.16 3.98
C VAL A 44 -3.37 0.86 4.97
N THR A 45 -4.12 1.86 4.48
CA THR A 45 -5.21 2.50 5.22
C THR A 45 -6.52 2.23 4.49
N ILE A 46 -7.54 1.77 5.21
CA ILE A 46 -8.88 1.54 4.69
C ILE A 46 -9.87 2.34 5.53
N TYR A 47 -10.79 3.03 4.87
CA TYR A 47 -11.89 3.76 5.47
C TYR A 47 -13.21 3.07 5.15
N GLY A 48 -14.13 3.04 6.11
CA GLY A 48 -15.47 2.49 5.93
C GLY A 48 -16.51 3.34 6.65
N HIS A 49 -17.71 3.43 6.08
CA HIS A 49 -18.85 4.11 6.70
C HIS A 49 -19.69 3.20 7.62
N SER A 50 -19.33 1.93 7.66
CA SER A 50 -19.92 0.90 8.51
C SER A 50 -18.90 -0.21 8.74
N VAL A 51 -19.23 -1.10 9.69
CA VAL A 51 -18.55 -2.38 9.86
C VAL A 51 -19.49 -3.52 9.44
N GLY A 52 -18.90 -4.65 9.06
CA GLY A 52 -19.64 -5.88 8.78
C GLY A 52 -20.34 -6.45 10.03
N HIS A 53 -21.15 -7.49 9.83
CA HIS A 53 -21.81 -8.22 10.92
C HIS A 53 -20.81 -8.87 11.89
N ASP A 54 -19.58 -9.08 11.44
CA ASP A 54 -18.42 -9.56 12.20
C ASP A 54 -17.69 -8.44 12.98
N GLY A 55 -18.12 -7.18 12.82
CA GLY A 55 -17.55 -6.02 13.50
C GLY A 55 -16.31 -5.44 12.82
N TYR A 56 -15.90 -5.92 11.64
CA TYR A 56 -14.74 -5.41 10.93
C TYR A 56 -15.10 -4.46 9.79
N VAL A 57 -14.24 -3.46 9.53
CA VAL A 57 -14.26 -2.73 8.26
C VAL A 57 -13.77 -3.65 7.14
N LEU A 58 -12.69 -4.37 7.40
CA LEU A 58 -12.14 -5.44 6.58
C LEU A 58 -11.22 -6.32 7.44
N ASP A 59 -11.13 -7.60 7.15
CA ASP A 59 -10.24 -8.54 7.83
C ASP A 59 -8.76 -8.17 7.63
N PHE A 60 -8.03 -8.01 8.74
CA PHE A 60 -6.58 -7.75 8.74
C PHE A 60 -5.77 -8.80 7.97
N GLY A 61 -6.18 -10.07 8.01
CA GLY A 61 -5.56 -11.18 7.28
C GLY A 61 -5.63 -10.98 5.77
N GLN A 62 -6.78 -10.52 5.26
CA GLN A 62 -6.93 -10.19 3.84
C GLN A 62 -6.03 -9.01 3.45
N ILE A 63 -6.00 -7.95 4.27
CA ILE A 63 -5.11 -6.79 4.04
C ILE A 63 -3.64 -7.22 3.99
N LYS A 64 -3.20 -7.99 4.99
CA LYS A 64 -1.81 -8.48 5.10
C LYS A 64 -1.43 -9.39 3.94
N SER A 65 -2.34 -10.29 3.52
CA SER A 65 -2.10 -11.24 2.43
C SER A 65 -1.90 -10.51 1.10
N SER A 66 -2.81 -9.59 0.77
CA SER A 66 -2.73 -8.78 -0.46
C SER A 66 -1.48 -7.91 -0.47
N ALA A 67 -1.20 -7.21 0.63
CA ALA A 67 0.00 -6.40 0.78
C ALA A 67 1.29 -7.22 0.58
N ARG A 68 1.37 -8.40 1.21
CA ARG A 68 2.53 -9.29 1.08
C ARG A 68 2.70 -9.80 -0.35
N LYS A 69 1.61 -10.11 -1.06
CA LYS A 69 1.66 -10.54 -2.45
C LYS A 69 2.27 -9.45 -3.34
N ILE A 70 1.78 -8.21 -3.22
CA ILE A 70 2.31 -7.05 -3.97
C ILE A 70 3.78 -6.82 -3.66
N CYS A 71 4.19 -6.81 -2.38
CA CYS A 71 5.59 -6.66 -2.02
C CYS A 71 6.46 -7.77 -2.62
N LYS A 72 5.98 -9.03 -2.64
CA LYS A 72 6.71 -10.15 -3.23
C LYS A 72 6.90 -10.00 -4.73
N GLU A 73 5.89 -9.51 -5.45
CA GLU A 73 5.96 -9.27 -6.89
C GLU A 73 6.99 -8.19 -7.26
N LEU A 74 7.21 -7.20 -6.40
CA LEU A 74 8.14 -6.10 -6.64
C LEU A 74 9.56 -6.34 -6.08
N ASN A 75 9.73 -7.26 -5.14
CA ASN A 75 11.00 -7.48 -4.44
C ASN A 75 12.08 -8.04 -5.39
N GLU A 76 13.31 -7.55 -5.28
CA GLU A 76 14.49 -7.98 -6.05
C GLU A 76 14.39 -7.72 -7.56
N HIS A 77 13.66 -6.67 -7.95
CA HIS A 77 13.51 -6.26 -9.35
C HIS A 77 14.00 -4.82 -9.59
N PHE A 78 14.12 -4.46 -10.87
CA PHE A 78 14.26 -3.08 -11.33
C PHE A 78 12.89 -2.52 -11.73
N ILE A 79 12.51 -1.34 -11.21
CA ILE A 79 11.23 -0.72 -11.51
C ILE A 79 11.29 -0.04 -12.89
N VAL A 80 10.52 -0.57 -13.84
CA VAL A 80 10.37 0.02 -15.18
C VAL A 80 9.00 0.70 -15.30
N PRO A 81 8.92 2.05 -15.34
CA PRO A 81 7.67 2.74 -15.62
C PRO A 81 7.28 2.55 -17.09
N ILE A 82 6.21 1.79 -17.35
CA ILE A 82 5.75 1.43 -18.70
C ILE A 82 4.84 2.48 -19.35
N ASN A 83 4.28 3.41 -18.54
CA ASN A 83 3.36 4.44 -19.00
C ASN A 83 4.04 5.82 -18.86
N ARG A 84 3.84 6.68 -19.86
CA ARG A 84 4.30 8.08 -19.88
C ARG A 84 3.20 9.04 -19.48
#